data_AF-I0X6A4-F1
#
_entry.id   AF-I0X6A4-F1
#
_cell.length_a   1.000
_cell.length_b   1.000
_cell.length_c   1.000
_cell.angle_alpha   90.00
_cell.angle_beta   90.00
_cell.angle_gamma   90.00
#
_symmetry.space_group_name_H-M   'P 1'
#
loop_
_entity.id
_entity.type
_entity.pdbx_description
1 polymer ?
#
loop_
_entity_poly.entity_id
_entity_poly.type
_entity_poly.pdbx_seq_one_letter_code
_entity_poly.pdbx_strand_id
1 'polypeptide(L)'
;MQTENIFIRQLKKHPLSFLYRLIKNIVFSLFLFCLVLLVLYIAGNYQNFQTESQQLILSTLSFSSIVLLIFSILIFGETIIRLITKGEKLKSVAVLLTMIFNILFSIFCMSFSNIVYYLSEGF
;
A
#
# COMPACT_ATOMS: atom_id res chain seq x y z
N MET A 1 -6.81 -41.12 13.60
CA MET A 1 -7.55 -40.40 12.53
C MET A 1 -8.21 -39.09 12.97
N GLN A 2 -8.65 -38.90 14.21
CA GLN A 2 -9.34 -37.65 14.63
C GLN A 2 -8.39 -36.47 14.96
N THR A 3 -7.16 -36.76 15.38
CA THR A 3 -6.12 -35.77 15.73
C THR A 3 -5.48 -35.08 14.52
N GLU A 4 -5.37 -35.79 13.39
CA GLU A 4 -4.78 -35.28 12.14
C GLU A 4 -5.64 -34.16 11.51
N ASN A 5 -6.96 -34.30 11.61
CA ASN A 5 -7.92 -33.30 11.14
C ASN A 5 -7.92 -32.00 11.98
N ILE A 6 -7.56 -32.10 13.26
CA ILE A 6 -7.45 -30.92 14.15
C ILE A 6 -6.15 -30.17 13.84
N PHE A 7 -5.04 -30.89 13.65
CA PHE A 7 -3.74 -30.30 13.34
C PHE A 7 -3.74 -29.57 11.99
N ILE A 8 -4.33 -30.16 10.94
CA ILE A 8 -4.49 -29.51 9.63
C ILE A 8 -5.40 -28.27 9.72
N ARG A 9 -6.49 -28.33 10.51
CA ARG A 9 -7.36 -27.14 10.73
C ARG A 9 -6.66 -26.01 11.49
N GLN A 10 -5.78 -26.32 12.44
CA GLN A 10 -5.00 -25.33 13.18
C GLN A 10 -3.90 -24.71 12.32
N LEU A 11 -3.18 -25.54 11.54
CA LEU A 11 -2.21 -25.10 10.55
C LEU A 11 -2.82 -24.27 9.41
N LYS A 12 -4.12 -24.40 9.11
CA LYS A 12 -4.80 -23.54 8.12
C LYS A 12 -5.23 -22.19 8.70
N LYS A 13 -5.45 -22.11 10.02
CA LYS A 13 -5.86 -20.88 10.72
C LYS A 13 -4.70 -19.93 11.04
N HIS A 14 -3.51 -20.46 11.33
CA HIS A 14 -2.33 -19.67 11.72
C HIS A 14 -1.63 -18.88 10.59
N PRO A 15 -1.38 -19.43 9.39
CA PRO A 15 -0.60 -18.74 8.34
C PRO A 15 -1.38 -17.58 7.74
N LEU A 16 -2.71 -17.66 7.62
CA LEU A 16 -3.53 -16.53 7.16
C LEU A 16 -3.45 -15.33 8.12
N SER A 17 -3.30 -15.57 9.42
CA SER A 17 -3.15 -14.47 10.39
C SER A 17 -1.77 -13.83 10.30
N PHE A 18 -0.73 -14.63 10.07
CA PHE A 18 0.63 -14.15 9.86
C PHE A 18 0.78 -13.37 8.55
N LEU A 19 0.33 -13.93 7.41
CA LEU A 19 0.39 -13.28 6.10
C LEU A 19 -0.37 -11.96 6.10
N TYR A 20 -1.58 -11.93 6.67
CA TYR A 20 -2.35 -10.70 6.80
C TYR A 20 -1.60 -9.61 7.58
N ARG A 21 -0.99 -9.98 8.71
CA ARG A 21 -0.20 -9.04 9.53
C ARG A 21 1.03 -8.54 8.79
N LEU A 22 1.71 -9.43 8.06
CA LEU A 22 2.90 -9.11 7.28
C LEU A 22 2.56 -8.16 6.13
N ILE A 23 1.54 -8.48 5.32
CA ILE A 23 1.10 -7.61 4.22
C ILE A 23 0.65 -6.25 4.78
N LYS A 24 -0.04 -6.22 5.94
CA LYS A 24 -0.48 -4.95 6.54
C LYS A 24 0.71 -4.06 6.91
N ASN A 25 1.77 -4.66 7.46
CA ASN A 25 2.99 -3.94 7.78
C ASN A 25 3.72 -3.47 6.52
N ILE A 26 3.75 -4.28 5.46
CA ILE A 26 4.31 -3.90 4.15
C ILE A 26 3.55 -2.70 3.58
N VAL A 27 2.22 -2.74 3.58
CA VAL A 27 1.36 -1.64 3.11
C VAL A 27 1.65 -0.35 3.89
N PHE A 28 1.77 -0.44 5.21
CA PHE A 28 2.09 0.71 6.05
C PHE A 28 3.49 1.27 5.77
N SER A 29 4.49 0.41 5.63
CA SER A 29 5.86 0.81 5.27
C SER A 29 5.92 1.46 3.88
N LEU A 30 5.23 0.88 2.89
CA LEU A 30 5.15 1.43 1.53
C LEU A 30 4.45 2.79 1.52
N PHE A 31 3.38 2.95 2.31
CA PHE A 31 2.71 4.24 2.46
C PHE A 31 3.67 5.31 3.00
N LEU A 32 4.39 5.01 4.10
CA LEU A 32 5.37 5.94 4.66
C LEU A 32 6.49 6.23 3.67
N PHE A 33 6.97 5.22 2.94
CA PHE A 33 8.00 5.40 1.92
C PHE A 33 7.54 6.34 0.80
N CYS A 34 6.33 6.14 0.27
CA CYS A 34 5.75 7.04 -0.74
C CYS A 34 5.60 8.47 -0.20
N LEU A 35 5.19 8.63 1.06
CA LEU A 35 5.07 9.93 1.71
C LEU A 35 6.42 10.63 1.84
N VAL A 36 7.47 9.90 2.22
CA VAL A 36 8.85 10.42 2.28
C VAL A 36 9.32 10.84 0.88
N LEU A 37 9.11 10.02 -0.15
CA LEU A 37 9.48 10.36 -1.52
C LEU A 37 8.77 11.63 -2.01
N LEU A 38 7.48 11.78 -1.70
CA LEU A 38 6.71 12.97 -2.04
C LEU A 38 7.30 14.23 -1.37
N VAL A 39 7.63 14.15 -0.07
CA VAL A 39 8.25 15.26 0.66
C VAL A 39 9.64 15.58 0.11
N LEU A 40 10.46 14.57 -0.20
CA LEU A 40 11.77 14.76 -0.82
C LEU A 40 11.69 15.40 -2.20
N TYR A 41 10.68 15.03 -3.00
CA TYR A 41 10.43 15.69 -4.29
C TYR A 41 10.10 17.17 -4.09
N ILE A 42 9.15 17.50 -3.20
CA ILE A 42 8.75 18.89 -2.93
C ILE A 42 9.95 19.72 -2.41
N ALA A 43 10.67 19.20 -1.43
CA ALA A 43 11.82 19.87 -0.83
C ALA A 43 12.97 20.03 -1.84
N GLY A 44 13.24 19.00 -2.64
CA GLY A 44 14.28 19.04 -3.65
C GLY A 44 13.97 20.02 -4.79
N ASN A 45 12.71 20.13 -5.23
CA ASN A 45 12.31 21.18 -6.17
C ASN A 45 12.45 22.57 -5.56
N TYR A 46 12.06 22.76 -4.29
CA TYR A 46 12.25 24.03 -3.60
C TYR A 46 13.74 24.44 -3.51
N GLN A 47 14.63 23.46 -3.35
CA GLN A 47 16.08 23.66 -3.31
C GLN A 47 16.76 23.66 -4.70
N ASN A 48 15.99 23.58 -5.79
CA ASN A 48 16.49 23.48 -7.16
C ASN A 48 17.53 22.34 -7.37
N PHE A 49 17.25 21.18 -6.80
CA PHE A 49 18.06 19.98 -7.05
C PHE A 49 18.05 19.59 -8.54
N GLN A 50 19.07 18.84 -8.95
CA GLN A 50 19.22 18.39 -10.34
C GLN A 50 17.98 17.64 -10.84
N THR A 51 17.57 17.95 -12.07
CA THR A 51 16.39 17.38 -12.72
C THR A 51 16.42 15.85 -12.75
N GLU A 52 17.57 15.24 -13.03
CA GLU A 52 17.74 13.78 -13.06
C GLU A 52 17.41 13.13 -11.71
N SER A 53 17.86 13.75 -10.60
CA SER A 53 17.56 13.27 -9.25
C SER A 53 16.06 13.36 -8.96
N GLN A 54 15.41 14.45 -9.38
CA GLN A 54 13.97 14.63 -9.22
C GLN A 54 13.16 13.62 -10.05
N GLN A 55 13.58 13.34 -11.28
CA GLN A 55 12.96 12.32 -12.13
C GLN A 55 13.08 10.92 -11.53
N LEU A 56 14.23 10.59 -10.93
CA LEU A 56 14.42 9.31 -10.24
C LEU A 56 13.47 9.16 -9.04
N ILE A 57 13.29 10.24 -8.26
CA ILE A 57 12.32 10.26 -7.15
C ILE A 57 10.90 10.04 -7.68
N LEU A 58 10.48 10.73 -8.74
CA LEU A 58 9.14 10.58 -9.33
C LEU A 58 8.89 9.18 -9.88
N SER A 59 9.88 8.61 -10.57
CA SER A 59 9.82 7.23 -11.10
C SER A 59 9.68 6.22 -9.96
N THR A 60 10.50 6.37 -8.92
CA THR A 60 10.44 5.51 -7.72
C THR A 60 9.11 5.66 -6.98
N LEU A 61 8.58 6.88 -6.89
CA LEU A 61 7.27 7.17 -6.28
C LEU A 61 6.15 6.51 -7.08
N SER A 62 6.18 6.61 -8.42
CA SER A 62 5.19 5.99 -9.30
C SER A 62 5.20 4.47 -9.13
N PHE A 63 6.36 3.83 -9.24
CA PHE A 63 6.49 2.38 -9.05
C PHE A 63 6.02 1.93 -7.67
N SER A 64 6.48 2.61 -6.61
CA SER A 64 6.10 2.28 -5.22
C SER A 64 4.61 2.44 -4.97
N SER A 65 3.99 3.46 -5.58
CA SER A 65 2.54 3.69 -5.49
C SER A 65 1.73 2.58 -6.15
N ILE A 66 2.18 2.04 -7.30
CA ILE A 66 1.55 0.89 -7.96
C ILE A 66 1.61 -0.35 -7.04
N VAL A 67 2.77 -0.60 -6.43
CA VAL A 67 2.94 -1.73 -5.50
C VAL A 67 2.04 -1.55 -4.26
N LEU A 68 1.95 -0.33 -3.72
CA LEU A 68 1.06 0.01 -2.61
C LEU A 68 -0.41 -0.22 -2.99
N LEU A 69 -0.83 0.15 -4.20
CA LEU A 69 -2.18 -0.04 -4.71
C LEU A 69 -2.56 -1.52 -4.71
N ILE A 70 -1.71 -2.36 -5.30
CA ILE A 70 -1.93 -3.82 -5.41
C ILE A 70 -2.12 -4.44 -4.03
N PHE A 71 -1.18 -4.19 -3.10
CA PHE A 71 -1.29 -4.76 -1.75
C PHE A 71 -2.47 -4.21 -0.95
N SER A 72 -2.82 -2.94 -1.14
CA SER A 72 -3.99 -2.34 -0.48
C SER A 72 -5.29 -2.98 -0.96
N ILE A 73 -5.44 -3.26 -2.26
CA ILE A 73 -6.60 -3.97 -2.82
C ILE A 73 -6.69 -5.40 -2.27
N LEU A 74 -5.57 -6.11 -2.18
CA LEU A 74 -5.54 -7.48 -1.65
C LEU A 74 -6.01 -7.54 -0.19
N ILE A 75 -5.49 -6.67 0.69
CA ILE A 75 -5.93 -6.59 2.09
C ILE A 75 -7.37 -6.11 2.20
N PHE A 76 -7.79 -5.18 1.34
CA PHE A 76 -9.16 -4.70 1.32
C PHE A 76 -10.13 -5.87 1.08
N GLY A 77 -9.89 -6.67 0.04
CA GLY A 77 -10.68 -7.87 -0.25
C GLY A 77 -10.69 -8.88 0.90
N GLU A 78 -9.53 -9.17 1.49
CA GLU A 78 -9.45 -10.09 2.63
C GLU A 78 -10.19 -9.55 3.86
N THR A 79 -10.11 -8.24 4.11
CA THR A 79 -10.79 -7.60 5.24
C THR A 79 -12.31 -7.63 5.06
N ILE A 80 -12.82 -7.45 3.83
CA ILE A 80 -14.25 -7.63 3.53
C ILE A 80 -14.69 -9.07 3.82
N ILE A 81 -13.95 -10.07 3.32
CA ILE A 81 -14.28 -11.48 3.56
C ILE A 81 -14.33 -11.76 5.08
N ARG A 82 -13.36 -11.26 5.83
CA ARG A 82 -13.32 -11.40 7.30
C ARG A 82 -14.49 -10.70 7.99
N LEU A 83 -14.88 -9.52 7.53
CA LEU A 83 -16.00 -8.76 8.10
C LEU A 83 -17.32 -9.50 7.90
N ILE A 84 -17.54 -10.07 6.71
CA ILE A 84 -18.75 -10.86 6.39
C ILE A 84 -18.77 -12.18 7.18
N THR A 85 -17.63 -12.87 7.27
CA THR A 85 -17.57 -14.24 7.84
C THR A 85 -17.44 -14.29 9.36
N LYS A 86 -16.78 -13.32 9.99
CA LYS A 86 -16.45 -13.35 11.43
C LYS A 86 -17.20 -12.32 12.27
N GLY A 87 -17.94 -11.39 11.66
CA GLY A 87 -18.75 -10.41 12.38
C GLY A 87 -17.96 -9.42 13.25
N GLU A 88 -16.65 -9.31 13.07
CA GLU A 88 -15.80 -8.33 13.77
C GLU A 88 -16.04 -6.93 13.16
N LYS A 89 -16.81 -6.07 13.85
CA LYS A 89 -17.32 -4.81 13.24
C LYS A 89 -16.35 -3.63 13.36
N LEU A 90 -15.96 -3.20 14.57
CA LEU A 90 -15.28 -1.91 14.76
C LEU A 90 -13.83 -1.87 14.24
N LYS A 91 -12.99 -2.85 14.59
CA LYS A 91 -11.59 -2.89 14.13
C LYS A 91 -11.49 -3.06 12.61
N SER A 92 -12.40 -3.84 12.02
CA SER A 92 -12.44 -4.10 10.59
C SER A 92 -12.84 -2.87 9.78
N VAL A 93 -13.78 -2.04 10.29
CA VAL A 93 -14.15 -0.78 9.62
C VAL A 93 -12.97 0.20 9.59
N ALA A 94 -12.22 0.35 10.68
CA ALA A 94 -11.05 1.22 10.70
C ALA A 94 -9.99 0.77 9.67
N VAL A 95 -9.71 -0.54 9.60
CA VAL A 95 -8.78 -1.09 8.59
C VAL A 95 -9.29 -0.84 7.18
N LEU A 96 -10.58 -1.02 6.90
CA LEU A 96 -11.17 -0.74 5.59
C LEU A 96 -11.00 0.73 5.20
N LEU A 97 -11.26 1.66 6.12
CA LEU A 97 -11.06 3.10 5.86
C LEU A 97 -9.60 3.41 5.56
N THR A 98 -8.65 2.82 6.30
CA THR A 98 -7.22 2.98 6.01
C THR A 98 -6.85 2.42 4.64
N MET A 99 -7.41 1.28 4.22
CA MET A 99 -7.14 0.71 2.90
C MET A 99 -7.73 1.57 1.78
N ILE A 100 -8.94 2.10 1.95
CA ILE A 100 -9.54 3.05 0.99
C ILE A 100 -8.65 4.28 0.84
N PHE A 101 -8.21 4.85 1.97
CA PHE A 101 -7.29 5.98 1.96
C PHE A 101 -5.97 5.65 1.22
N ASN A 102 -5.36 4.49 1.50
CA ASN A 102 -4.13 4.07 0.81
C ASN A 102 -4.33 3.86 -0.70
N ILE A 103 -5.47 3.31 -1.11
CA ILE A 103 -5.83 3.17 -2.53
C ILE A 103 -5.92 4.55 -3.18
N LEU A 104 -6.67 5.48 -2.60
CA LEU A 104 -6.80 6.84 -3.13
C LEU A 104 -5.45 7.57 -3.17
N PHE A 105 -4.66 7.44 -2.11
CA PHE A 105 -3.32 8.01 -2.02
C PHE A 105 -2.39 7.44 -3.09
N SER A 106 -2.42 6.13 -3.33
CA SER A 106 -1.60 5.49 -4.36
C SER A 106 -1.97 5.97 -5.77
N ILE A 107 -3.26 6.11 -6.06
CA ILE A 107 -3.75 6.68 -7.33
C ILE A 107 -3.26 8.12 -7.47
N PHE A 108 -3.37 8.93 -6.41
CA PHE A 108 -2.86 10.29 -6.39
C PHE A 108 -1.35 10.34 -6.70
N CYS A 109 -0.53 9.56 -6.00
CA CYS A 109 0.93 9.55 -6.22
C CYS A 109 1.28 9.11 -7.64
N MET A 110 0.63 8.07 -8.17
CA MET A 110 0.86 7.60 -9.54
C MET A 110 0.50 8.68 -10.57
N SER A 111 -0.70 9.29 -10.44
CA SER A 111 -1.14 10.36 -11.34
C SER A 111 -0.25 11.59 -11.24
N PHE A 112 0.12 11.98 -10.03
CA PHE A 112 1.04 13.10 -9.78
C PHE A 112 2.38 12.86 -10.47
N SER A 113 3.02 11.71 -10.23
CA SER A 113 4.30 11.40 -10.86
C SER A 113 4.24 11.43 -12.38
N ASN A 114 3.20 10.84 -12.98
CA ASN A 114 3.07 10.81 -14.43
C ASN A 114 2.80 12.21 -15.01
N ILE A 115 1.88 12.99 -14.42
CA ILE A 115 1.58 14.36 -14.89
C ILE A 115 2.84 15.22 -14.84
N VAL A 116 3.57 15.17 -13.73
CA VAL A 116 4.80 15.94 -13.57
C VAL A 116 5.86 15.49 -14.58
N TYR A 117 6.00 14.19 -14.80
CA TYR A 117 6.92 13.66 -15.80
C TYR A 117 6.60 14.19 -17.21
N TYR A 118 5.33 14.13 -17.64
CA TYR A 118 4.88 14.69 -18.92
C TYR A 118 5.15 16.19 -19.03
N LEU A 119 4.93 16.96 -17.96
CA LEU A 119 5.23 18.39 -17.95
C LEU A 119 6.73 18.67 -18.03
N SER A 120 7.57 17.80 -17.49
CA SER A 120 9.03 17.96 -17.51
C SER A 120 9.68 17.59 -18.85
N GLU A 121 9.07 16.70 -19.65
CA GLU A 121 9.53 16.35 -21.01
C GLU A 121 8.96 17.27 -22.10
N GLY A 122 7.88 18.01 -21.80
CA GLY A 122 7.20 18.91 -22.74
C GLY A 122 7.83 20.31 -22.88
N PHE A 123 8.96 20.56 -22.22
CA PHE A 123 9.76 21.80 -22.26
C PHE A 123 11.22 21.47 -22.59
#